data_AF-A0A955XWR8-F1
#
_entry.id   AF-A0A955XWR8-F1
#
_cell.length_a   1.000
_cell.length_b   1.000
_cell.length_c   1.000
_cell.angle_alpha   90.00
_cell.angle_beta   90.00
_cell.angle_gamma   90.00
#
_symmetry.space_group_name_H-M   'P 1'
#
loop_
_entity.id
_entity.type
_entity.pdbx_description
1 polymer ?
#
loop_
_entity_poly.entity_id
_entity_poly.type
_entity_poly.pdbx_seq_one_letter_code
_entity_poly.pdbx_strand_id
1 'polypeptide(L)'
;MLNEKDPSVAPRHRISVHFFLLMIGLLVATGLLLASSGFLLSRNSGDRAWVSEAVVAERLTYELMYLATRLSSQEDDDSALRDRLIGARSNLDETLRALEVGSVERGVPPANSPEVLASIEQISQDWNSDLRPLLGGSEIDAPELASRAARLVEEIRDAAEASTLVTERRNRNGTLIMAGCGLSVLVIIPISAWLARRTSMRLTALTSTARALASGELEARADQSGHDEVSRLAGSFNHMTSALQSNLGELSREKAQLRAVLDATPDSIITIDGAGTILSMNRAAEQMFGHKASGTIGSNISLFMPKGDAERHDGYLARYHRTGERRIIGRERLVTALRKDGTTFPMALWVSELKHDGDPVFIGVTRDLTDLKATEAQRQSLLDAIVQTVSRLASAGVDLLAGATQQAYGAQQQSVAVTETVSTVEQITATAAQAAERAEHVADSARRSEELGRAGHAAVRETIRAMAHVNLSAEQNAKTILRLADQAKDVGQIIDAVNQIAEQTNLLAINAAIEAARAGEEGQGFAVVANEVRALADQSKESTLKVRKILEEIQSVTNRLVLASESETKALAEAAERATSAGDNIQALSALLDDASDAAFQIAASAAQQASGVRHISEAMRNIDDVTQQFLSSTHQV
;
A
#
# COMPACT_ATOMS: atom_id res chain seq x y z
N MET A 1 -15.53 65.09 45.00
CA MET A 1 -15.85 65.83 43.77
C MET A 1 -14.74 65.54 42.78
N LEU A 2 -15.03 64.64 41.84
CA LEU A 2 -15.48 64.94 40.46
C LEU A 2 -14.23 65.14 39.58
N ASN A 3 -13.86 64.09 38.85
CA ASN A 3 -14.24 63.84 37.45
C ASN A 3 -13.45 64.83 36.57
N GLU A 4 -12.61 64.42 35.64
CA GLU A 4 -12.93 63.50 34.56
C GLU A 4 -11.63 63.17 33.79
N LYS A 5 -11.59 61.96 33.22
CA LYS A 5 -10.63 61.40 32.26
C LYS A 5 -9.72 62.41 31.54
N ASP A 6 -8.40 62.19 31.59
CA ASP A 6 -7.55 62.42 30.41
C ASP A 6 -7.09 61.05 29.85
N PRO A 7 -7.75 60.56 28.78
CA PRO A 7 -7.43 59.31 28.12
C PRO A 7 -6.47 59.61 26.95
N SER A 8 -5.19 59.90 27.21
CA SER A 8 -4.27 60.19 26.09
C SER A 8 -2.83 59.69 26.20
N VAL A 9 -2.40 59.07 27.32
CA VAL A 9 -1.06 58.47 27.40
C VAL A 9 -1.16 56.94 27.51
N ALA A 10 -1.73 56.32 26.49
CA ALA A 10 -1.45 54.92 26.19
C ALA A 10 0.06 54.77 25.92
N PRO A 11 0.73 53.70 26.33
CA PRO A 11 2.13 53.48 25.99
C PRO A 11 2.25 53.21 24.47
N ARG A 12 2.33 54.28 23.65
CA ARG A 12 2.63 54.22 22.20
C ARG A 12 4.12 53.98 21.92
N HIS A 13 4.92 53.63 22.93
CA HIS A 13 6.39 53.51 22.84
C HIS A 13 6.91 52.12 22.46
N ARG A 14 6.16 51.36 21.66
CA ARG A 14 6.65 50.12 21.03
C ARG A 14 6.83 50.25 19.53
N ILE A 15 6.47 51.38 18.93
CA ILE A 15 6.30 51.48 17.48
C ILE A 15 7.63 51.27 16.75
N SER A 16 8.75 51.91 17.11
CA SER A 16 9.99 51.81 16.30
C SER A 16 10.65 50.43 16.33
N VAL A 17 10.79 49.81 17.51
CA VAL A 17 11.35 48.45 17.66
C VAL A 17 10.38 47.39 17.16
N HIS A 18 9.06 47.53 17.40
CA HIS A 18 8.09 46.60 16.80
C HIS A 18 7.99 46.79 15.28
N PHE A 19 8.18 48.00 14.73
CA PHE A 19 8.23 48.19 13.28
C PHE A 19 9.42 47.45 12.67
N PHE A 20 10.60 47.57 13.29
CA PHE A 20 11.80 46.90 12.82
C PHE A 20 11.68 45.37 12.89
N LEU A 21 11.15 44.85 14.00
CA LEU A 21 10.89 43.40 14.16
C LEU A 21 9.79 42.90 13.22
N LEU A 22 8.74 43.70 12.99
CA LEU A 22 7.66 43.39 12.05
C LEU A 22 8.16 43.37 10.60
N MET A 23 9.07 44.28 10.26
CA MET A 23 9.73 44.31 8.95
C MET A 23 10.63 43.08 8.72
N ILE A 24 11.38 42.64 9.72
CA ILE A 24 12.17 41.40 9.66
C ILE A 24 11.24 40.18 9.53
N GLY A 25 10.18 40.12 10.33
CA GLY A 25 9.18 39.04 10.28
C GLY A 25 8.50 38.93 8.91
N LEU A 26 8.15 40.08 8.30
CA LEU A 26 7.55 40.14 6.97
C LEU A 26 8.52 39.63 5.88
N LEU A 27 9.81 39.94 6.01
CA LEU A 27 10.86 39.49 5.10
C LEU A 27 11.06 37.97 5.16
N VAL A 28 11.09 37.40 6.37
CA VAL A 28 11.20 35.95 6.59
C VAL A 28 9.97 35.20 6.06
N ALA A 29 8.76 35.71 6.34
CA ALA A 29 7.52 35.13 5.85
C ALA A 29 7.45 35.14 4.30
N THR A 30 7.88 36.24 3.68
CA THR A 30 7.92 36.36 2.21
C THR A 30 8.94 35.38 1.61
N GLY A 31 10.10 35.20 2.25
CA GLY A 31 11.10 34.21 1.82
C GLY A 31 10.61 32.76 1.89
N LEU A 32 9.88 32.40 2.95
CA LEU A 32 9.27 31.07 3.11
C LEU A 32 8.19 30.80 2.05
N LEU A 33 7.36 31.80 1.73
CA LEU A 33 6.34 31.69 0.69
C LEU A 33 6.95 31.53 -0.71
N LEU A 34 8.05 32.24 -1.02
CA LEU A 34 8.79 32.09 -2.27
C LEU A 34 9.39 30.68 -2.41
N ALA A 35 10.00 30.15 -1.34
CA ALA A 35 10.58 28.81 -1.34
C ALA A 35 9.51 27.71 -1.49
N SER A 36 8.39 27.83 -0.77
CA SER A 36 7.26 26.88 -0.85
C SER A 36 6.61 26.90 -2.24
N SER A 37 6.38 28.09 -2.81
CA SER A 37 5.80 28.22 -4.15
C SER A 37 6.75 27.70 -5.24
N GLY A 38 8.07 27.89 -5.09
CA GLY A 38 9.07 27.32 -5.99
C GLY A 38 9.10 25.79 -5.97
N PHE A 39 8.99 25.19 -4.78
CA PHE A 39 8.92 23.74 -4.61
C PHE A 39 7.65 23.15 -5.26
N LEU A 40 6.49 23.78 -5.07
CA LEU A 40 5.23 23.35 -5.70
C LEU A 40 5.29 23.40 -7.23
N LEU A 41 5.92 24.43 -7.81
CA LEU A 41 6.14 24.52 -9.26
C LEU A 41 7.05 23.40 -9.79
N SER A 42 8.07 22.98 -9.02
CA SER A 42 8.94 21.85 -9.40
C SER A 42 8.23 20.48 -9.35
N ARG A 43 7.23 20.33 -8.47
CA ARG A 43 6.49 19.08 -8.27
C ARG A 43 5.47 18.79 -9.40
N ASN A 44 5.14 19.80 -10.21
CA ASN A 44 4.27 19.65 -11.39
C ASN A 44 4.96 18.99 -12.61
N SER A 45 6.18 18.47 -12.47
CA SER A 45 6.91 17.80 -13.55
C SER A 45 6.28 16.47 -13.97
N GLY A 46 5.69 15.71 -13.04
CA GLY A 46 5.00 14.44 -13.32
C GLY A 46 3.78 14.59 -14.22
N ASP A 47 2.92 15.56 -13.91
CA ASP A 47 1.70 15.82 -14.70
C ASP A 47 2.05 16.29 -16.14
N ARG A 48 3.22 16.91 -16.35
CA ARG A 48 3.71 17.24 -17.71
C ARG A 48 4.23 16.03 -18.47
N ALA A 49 4.97 15.14 -17.81
CA ALA A 49 5.47 13.90 -18.42
C ALA A 49 4.32 12.96 -18.81
N TRP A 50 3.25 12.97 -18.01
CA TRP A 50 2.01 12.29 -18.32
C TRP A 50 1.39 12.75 -19.65
N VAL A 51 1.27 14.07 -19.89
CA VAL A 51 0.71 14.59 -21.16
C VAL A 51 1.52 14.12 -22.36
N SER A 52 2.86 14.09 -22.27
CA SER A 52 3.70 13.62 -23.37
C SER A 52 3.50 12.13 -23.67
N GLU A 53 3.31 11.31 -22.64
CA GLU A 53 3.09 9.87 -22.80
C GLU A 53 1.65 9.54 -23.24
N ALA A 54 0.66 10.35 -22.86
CA ALA A 54 -0.70 10.22 -23.39
C ALA A 54 -0.73 10.37 -24.92
N VAL A 55 0.06 11.30 -25.48
CA VAL A 55 0.22 11.45 -26.95
C VAL A 55 0.85 10.20 -27.58
N VAL A 56 1.76 9.52 -26.88
CA VAL A 56 2.35 8.25 -27.34
C VAL A 56 1.30 7.14 -27.34
N ALA A 57 0.49 7.04 -26.28
CA ALA A 57 -0.62 6.08 -26.19
C ALA A 57 -1.66 6.29 -27.30
N GLU A 58 -2.00 7.54 -27.62
CA GLU A 58 -2.89 7.88 -28.74
C GLU A 58 -2.33 7.32 -30.07
N ARG A 59 -1.05 7.56 -30.34
CA ARG A 59 -0.37 7.08 -31.56
C ARG A 59 -0.33 5.56 -31.65
N LEU A 60 -0.04 4.87 -30.55
CA LEU A 60 -0.01 3.40 -30.49
C LEU A 60 -1.40 2.79 -30.71
N THR A 61 -2.46 3.46 -30.22
CA THR A 61 -3.84 3.03 -30.45
C THR A 61 -4.23 3.12 -31.93
N TYR A 62 -3.79 4.16 -32.64
CA TYR A 62 -3.95 4.23 -34.10
C TYR A 62 -3.17 3.15 -34.84
N GLU A 63 -1.94 2.84 -34.41
CA GLU A 63 -1.12 1.78 -35.02
C GLU A 63 -1.78 0.41 -34.85
N LEU A 64 -2.32 0.12 -33.66
CA LEU A 64 -3.08 -1.09 -33.38
C LEU A 64 -4.30 -1.22 -34.29
N MET A 65 -5.10 -0.17 -34.40
CA MET A 65 -6.27 -0.14 -35.27
C MET A 65 -5.88 -0.37 -36.74
N TYR A 66 -4.81 0.27 -37.22
CA TYR A 66 -4.30 0.10 -38.58
C TYR A 66 -3.88 -1.36 -38.86
N LEU A 67 -3.08 -1.95 -37.96
CA LEU A 67 -2.57 -3.32 -38.12
C LEU A 67 -3.70 -4.35 -38.09
N ALA A 68 -4.63 -4.21 -37.15
CA ALA A 68 -5.76 -5.13 -36.99
C ALA A 68 -6.76 -5.04 -38.14
N THR A 69 -7.07 -3.82 -38.62
CA THR A 69 -7.93 -3.63 -39.80
C THR A 69 -7.28 -4.23 -41.04
N ARG A 70 -5.97 -4.04 -41.21
CA ARG A 70 -5.23 -4.62 -42.34
C ARG A 70 -5.25 -6.15 -42.30
N LEU A 71 -5.07 -6.73 -41.11
CA LEU A 71 -5.14 -8.19 -40.90
C LEU A 71 -6.53 -8.75 -41.26
N SER A 72 -7.60 -8.05 -40.87
CA SER A 72 -8.98 -8.46 -41.19
C SER A 72 -9.34 -8.40 -42.69
N SER A 73 -8.55 -7.67 -43.49
CA SER A 73 -8.81 -7.42 -44.90
C SER A 73 -8.05 -8.33 -45.88
N GLN A 74 -7.11 -9.15 -45.39
CA GLN A 74 -6.37 -10.11 -46.21
C GLN A 74 -7.03 -11.50 -46.16
N GLU A 75 -7.10 -12.18 -47.31
CA GLU A 75 -7.61 -13.56 -47.42
C GLU A 75 -6.63 -14.61 -46.86
N ASP A 76 -5.33 -14.28 -46.77
CA ASP A 76 -4.28 -15.15 -46.21
C ASP A 76 -3.68 -14.57 -44.93
N ASP A 77 -3.42 -15.44 -43.95
CA ASP A 77 -2.92 -15.10 -42.62
C ASP A 77 -1.44 -14.68 -42.65
N ASP A 78 -1.17 -13.37 -42.66
CA ASP A 78 0.19 -12.81 -42.66
C ASP A 78 0.79 -12.81 -41.24
N SER A 79 1.62 -13.82 -40.95
CA SER A 79 2.28 -14.00 -39.66
C SER A 79 3.12 -12.81 -39.24
N ALA A 80 3.73 -12.07 -40.17
CA ALA A 80 4.53 -10.90 -39.86
C ALA A 80 3.67 -9.71 -39.40
N LEU A 81 2.46 -9.57 -39.94
CA LEU A 81 1.50 -8.58 -39.47
C LEU A 81 0.94 -8.94 -38.09
N ARG A 82 0.69 -10.24 -37.82
CA ARG A 82 0.31 -10.71 -36.46
C ARG A 82 1.39 -10.40 -35.43
N ASP A 83 2.65 -10.69 -35.73
CA ASP A 83 3.76 -10.39 -34.82
C ASP A 83 3.87 -8.88 -34.53
N ARG A 84 3.68 -8.04 -35.54
CA ARG A 84 3.65 -6.57 -35.35
C ARG A 84 2.46 -6.12 -34.51
N LEU A 85 1.28 -6.73 -34.68
CA LEU A 85 0.10 -6.44 -33.87
C LEU A 85 0.32 -6.81 -32.40
N ILE A 86 0.94 -7.97 -32.14
CA ILE A 86 1.32 -8.41 -30.79
C ILE A 86 2.33 -7.42 -30.18
N GLY A 87 3.32 -6.98 -30.95
CA GLY A 87 4.30 -5.98 -30.51
C GLY A 87 3.67 -4.63 -30.19
N ALA A 88 2.79 -4.12 -31.06
CA ALA A 88 2.08 -2.86 -30.84
C ALA A 88 1.16 -2.93 -29.60
N ARG A 89 0.51 -4.08 -29.37
CA ARG A 89 -0.29 -4.33 -28.16
C ARG A 89 0.56 -4.29 -26.90
N SER A 90 1.72 -4.95 -26.92
CA SER A 90 2.66 -4.93 -25.80
C SER A 90 3.17 -3.52 -25.50
N ASN A 91 3.47 -2.72 -26.52
CA ASN A 91 3.91 -1.34 -26.35
C ASN A 91 2.84 -0.45 -25.71
N LEU A 92 1.57 -0.64 -26.09
CA LEU A 92 0.46 0.10 -25.46
C LEU A 92 0.25 -0.35 -24.00
N ASP A 93 0.29 -1.66 -23.72
CA ASP A 93 0.23 -2.23 -22.35
C ASP A 93 1.33 -1.61 -21.45
N GLU A 94 2.55 -1.48 -21.95
CA GLU A 94 3.67 -0.91 -21.20
C GLU A 94 3.54 0.61 -21.01
N THR A 95 3.02 1.32 -22.02
CA THR A 95 2.81 2.77 -21.94
C THR A 95 1.72 3.13 -20.93
N LEU A 96 0.59 2.42 -20.95
CA LEU A 96 -0.50 2.62 -19.98
C LEU A 96 -0.05 2.30 -18.55
N ARG A 97 0.76 1.24 -18.36
CA ARG A 97 1.38 0.95 -17.05
C ARG A 97 2.35 2.03 -16.59
N ALA A 98 3.20 2.53 -17.50
CA ALA A 98 4.13 3.61 -17.18
C ALA A 98 3.41 4.90 -16.75
N LEU A 99 2.22 5.16 -17.31
CA LEU A 99 1.36 6.25 -16.88
C LEU A 99 0.80 6.01 -15.47
N GLU A 100 0.35 4.79 -15.16
CA GLU A 100 -0.35 4.44 -13.92
C GLU A 100 0.55 4.43 -12.68
N VAL A 101 1.73 3.82 -12.77
CA VAL A 101 2.65 3.65 -11.62
C VAL A 101 3.98 4.40 -11.78
N GLY A 102 4.21 5.06 -12.91
CA GLY A 102 5.49 5.66 -13.27
C GLY A 102 6.48 4.65 -13.87
N SER A 103 7.47 5.14 -14.61
CA SER A 103 8.57 4.36 -15.18
C SER A 103 9.88 5.12 -15.09
N VAL A 104 10.82 4.59 -14.29
CA VAL A 104 12.19 5.15 -14.19
C VAL A 104 12.93 5.01 -15.52
N GLU A 105 12.71 3.91 -16.24
CA GLU A 105 13.38 3.59 -17.50
C GLU A 105 12.98 4.52 -18.64
N ARG A 106 11.70 4.96 -18.66
CA ARG A 106 11.18 5.93 -19.63
C ARG A 106 11.28 7.39 -19.15
N GLY A 107 11.77 7.62 -17.93
CA GLY A 107 11.86 8.95 -17.34
C GLY A 107 10.50 9.59 -17.02
N VAL A 108 9.49 8.76 -16.76
CA VAL A 108 8.10 9.16 -16.49
C VAL A 108 7.83 9.02 -14.99
N PRO A 109 7.86 10.11 -14.20
CA PRO A 109 7.46 10.04 -12.81
C PRO A 109 5.93 9.85 -12.69
N PRO A 110 5.45 9.24 -11.59
CA PRO A 110 4.02 9.03 -11.38
C PRO A 110 3.25 10.36 -11.35
N ALA A 111 2.04 10.35 -11.89
CA ALA A 111 1.13 11.49 -11.83
C ALA A 111 0.82 11.84 -10.36
N ASN A 112 0.86 13.12 -10.02
CA ASN A 112 0.65 13.56 -8.64
C ASN A 112 -0.78 14.06 -8.39
N SER A 113 -1.53 14.36 -9.45
CA SER A 113 -2.89 14.89 -9.34
C SER A 113 -3.95 13.78 -9.34
N PRO A 114 -4.91 13.82 -8.39
CA PRO A 114 -6.03 12.87 -8.35
C PRO A 114 -6.86 12.89 -9.63
N GLU A 115 -6.99 14.05 -10.28
CA GLU A 115 -7.75 14.20 -11.52
C GLU A 115 -7.09 13.44 -12.69
N VAL A 116 -5.76 13.47 -12.77
CA VAL A 116 -5.00 12.77 -13.81
C VAL A 116 -4.95 11.26 -13.53
N LEU A 117 -4.77 10.87 -12.27
CA LEU A 117 -4.80 9.46 -11.85
C LEU A 117 -6.14 8.79 -12.19
N ALA A 118 -7.26 9.45 -11.91
CA ALA A 118 -8.59 8.93 -12.26
C ALA A 118 -8.77 8.76 -13.78
N SER A 119 -8.18 9.65 -14.59
CA SER A 119 -8.24 9.55 -16.05
C SER A 119 -7.40 8.38 -16.58
N ILE A 120 -6.22 8.15 -15.99
CA ILE A 120 -5.37 7.00 -16.35
C ILE A 120 -6.06 5.69 -16.01
N GLU A 121 -6.66 5.61 -14.83
CA GLU A 121 -7.37 4.41 -14.37
C GLU A 121 -8.53 4.08 -15.32
N GLN A 122 -9.32 5.09 -15.72
CA GLN A 122 -10.41 4.92 -16.67
C GLN A 122 -9.91 4.40 -18.03
N ILE A 123 -8.90 5.07 -18.62
CA ILE A 123 -8.31 4.66 -19.91
C ILE A 123 -7.74 3.22 -19.84
N SER A 124 -7.09 2.87 -18.73
CA SER A 124 -6.54 1.53 -18.50
C SER A 124 -7.64 0.47 -18.38
N GLN A 125 -8.75 0.80 -17.71
CA GLN A 125 -9.92 -0.06 -17.63
C GLN A 125 -10.54 -0.27 -19.00
N ASP A 126 -10.81 0.80 -19.75
CA ASP A 126 -11.46 0.74 -21.06
C ASP A 126 -10.59 -0.01 -22.08
N TRP A 127 -9.27 0.16 -22.06
CA TRP A 127 -8.36 -0.67 -22.86
C TRP A 127 -8.51 -2.17 -22.53
N ASN A 128 -8.51 -2.54 -21.25
CA ASN A 128 -8.51 -3.94 -20.82
C ASN A 128 -9.87 -4.63 -21.01
N SER A 129 -10.98 -3.93 -20.77
CA SER A 129 -12.33 -4.49 -20.89
C SER A 129 -12.83 -4.50 -22.32
N ASP A 130 -12.50 -3.47 -23.10
CA ASP A 130 -13.23 -3.19 -24.34
C ASP A 130 -12.43 -3.49 -25.59
N LEU A 131 -11.15 -3.15 -25.63
CA LEU A 131 -10.36 -3.12 -26.87
C LEU A 131 -9.36 -4.27 -26.99
N ARG A 132 -8.66 -4.57 -25.89
CA ARG A 132 -7.68 -5.64 -25.81
C ARG A 132 -8.25 -7.03 -26.12
N PRO A 133 -9.48 -7.40 -25.70
CA PRO A 133 -10.05 -8.73 -26.02
C PRO A 133 -10.33 -8.93 -27.51
N LEU A 134 -10.73 -7.88 -28.23
CA LEU A 134 -11.03 -7.95 -29.67
C LEU A 134 -9.79 -8.25 -30.52
N LEU A 135 -8.61 -7.96 -29.99
CA LEU A 135 -7.32 -8.24 -30.64
C LEU A 135 -6.81 -9.68 -30.38
N GLY A 136 -7.52 -10.48 -29.57
CA GLY A 136 -7.14 -11.84 -29.19
C GLY A 136 -7.87 -12.97 -29.93
N GLY A 137 -8.89 -12.64 -30.74
CA GLY A 137 -9.71 -13.62 -31.46
C GLY A 137 -9.04 -14.18 -32.73
N SER A 138 -9.57 -15.32 -33.23
CA SER A 138 -9.17 -15.89 -34.53
C SER A 138 -9.64 -15.04 -35.72
N GLU A 139 -10.79 -14.38 -35.57
CA GLU A 139 -11.34 -13.37 -36.49
C GLU A 139 -11.42 -12.01 -35.78
N ILE A 140 -11.01 -10.95 -36.47
CA ILE A 140 -11.04 -9.57 -35.96
C ILE A 140 -12.24 -8.85 -36.59
N ASP A 141 -13.22 -8.45 -35.77
CA ASP A 141 -14.32 -7.58 -36.19
C ASP A 141 -13.81 -6.14 -36.35
N ALA A 142 -13.41 -5.79 -37.58
CA ALA A 142 -12.80 -4.49 -37.87
C ALA A 142 -13.73 -3.29 -37.64
N PRO A 143 -15.03 -3.33 -38.02
CA PRO A 143 -15.97 -2.27 -37.67
C PRO A 143 -16.09 -2.03 -36.15
N GLU A 144 -16.23 -3.10 -35.36
CA GLU A 144 -16.35 -2.97 -33.91
C GLU A 144 -15.06 -2.44 -33.30
N LEU A 145 -13.91 -3.00 -33.69
CA LEU A 145 -12.59 -2.55 -33.26
C LEU A 145 -12.34 -1.08 -33.57
N ALA A 146 -12.68 -0.64 -34.80
CA ALA A 146 -12.50 0.74 -35.21
C ALA A 146 -13.34 1.70 -34.34
N SER A 147 -14.57 1.31 -34.01
CA SER A 147 -15.43 2.14 -33.14
C SER A 147 -14.87 2.26 -31.72
N ARG A 148 -14.36 1.16 -31.14
CA ARG A 148 -13.81 1.14 -29.78
C ARG A 148 -12.47 1.86 -29.70
N ALA A 149 -11.62 1.71 -30.72
CA ALA A 149 -10.36 2.43 -30.82
C ALA A 149 -10.55 3.93 -31.01
N ALA A 150 -11.52 4.35 -31.82
CA ALA A 150 -11.85 5.77 -31.94
C ALA A 150 -12.30 6.36 -30.59
N ARG A 151 -13.09 5.63 -29.79
CA ARG A 151 -13.49 6.07 -28.44
C ARG A 151 -12.29 6.21 -27.50
N LEU A 152 -11.44 5.20 -27.41
CA LEU A 152 -10.28 5.22 -26.52
C LEU A 152 -9.30 6.35 -26.88
N VAL A 153 -9.09 6.61 -28.17
CA VAL A 153 -8.29 7.76 -28.63
C VAL A 153 -8.91 9.08 -28.17
N GLU A 154 -10.23 9.23 -28.30
CA GLU A 154 -10.92 10.44 -27.84
C GLU A 154 -10.79 10.64 -26.33
N GLU A 155 -10.94 9.57 -25.54
CA GLU A 155 -10.78 9.61 -24.09
C GLU A 155 -9.35 9.97 -23.67
N ILE A 156 -8.34 9.39 -24.32
CA ILE A 156 -6.92 9.74 -24.11
C ILE A 156 -6.68 11.21 -24.42
N ARG A 157 -7.25 11.71 -25.53
CA ARG A 157 -7.08 13.10 -25.97
C ARG A 157 -7.78 14.08 -25.04
N ASP A 158 -9.02 13.84 -24.68
CA ASP A 158 -9.81 14.68 -23.77
C ASP A 158 -9.16 14.76 -22.38
N ALA A 159 -8.68 13.62 -21.88
CA ALA A 159 -7.90 13.59 -20.64
C ALA A 159 -6.61 14.41 -20.78
N ALA A 160 -5.88 14.25 -21.90
CA ALA A 160 -4.64 14.98 -22.17
C ALA A 160 -4.87 16.49 -22.13
N GLU A 161 -5.89 16.97 -22.84
CA GLU A 161 -6.27 18.38 -22.89
C GLU A 161 -6.71 18.91 -21.52
N ALA A 162 -7.55 18.16 -20.79
CA ALA A 162 -8.00 18.56 -19.46
C ALA A 162 -6.83 18.76 -18.48
N SER A 163 -5.85 17.85 -18.50
CA SER A 163 -4.65 17.93 -17.65
C SER A 163 -3.74 19.12 -18.01
N THR A 164 -3.60 19.44 -19.31
CA THR A 164 -2.82 20.61 -19.73
C THR A 164 -3.40 21.91 -19.16
N LEU A 165 -4.73 22.07 -19.19
CA LEU A 165 -5.42 23.23 -18.66
C LEU A 165 -5.27 23.35 -17.14
N VAL A 166 -5.34 22.24 -16.40
CA VAL A 166 -5.15 22.21 -14.94
C VAL A 166 -3.71 22.59 -14.58
N THR A 167 -2.73 22.01 -15.29
CA THR A 167 -1.30 22.28 -15.09
C THR A 167 -0.96 23.73 -15.39
N GLU A 168 -1.54 24.30 -16.45
CA GLU A 168 -1.33 25.70 -16.84
C GLU A 168 -1.95 26.67 -15.82
N ARG A 169 -3.17 26.39 -15.32
CA ARG A 169 -3.79 27.17 -14.24
C ARG A 169 -2.96 27.16 -12.96
N ARG A 170 -2.46 25.99 -12.53
CA ARG A 170 -1.60 25.86 -11.34
C ARG A 170 -0.30 26.64 -11.51
N ASN A 171 0.36 26.53 -12.67
CA ASN A 171 1.59 27.27 -12.94
C ASN A 171 1.37 28.78 -12.95
N ARG A 172 0.30 29.26 -13.59
CA ARG A 172 -0.05 30.69 -13.62
C ARG A 172 -0.26 31.25 -12.21
N ASN A 173 -0.97 30.53 -11.35
CA ASN A 173 -1.18 30.94 -9.96
C ASN A 173 0.14 31.00 -9.17
N GLY A 174 1.02 30.00 -9.34
CA GLY A 174 2.35 30.00 -8.72
C GLY A 174 3.24 31.15 -9.18
N THR A 175 3.24 31.47 -10.48
CA THR A 175 4.00 32.60 -11.03
C THR A 175 3.49 33.95 -10.51
N LEU A 176 2.18 34.13 -10.36
CA LEU A 176 1.59 35.36 -9.81
C LEU A 176 1.96 35.57 -8.33
N ILE A 177 1.95 34.49 -7.52
CA ILE A 177 2.37 34.56 -6.11
C ILE A 177 3.85 34.95 -5.99
N MET A 178 4.72 34.37 -6.83
CA MET A 178 6.15 34.70 -6.87
C MET A 178 6.40 36.16 -7.27
N ALA A 179 5.69 36.66 -8.28
CA ALA A 179 5.79 38.06 -8.70
C ALA A 179 5.34 39.04 -7.59
N GLY A 180 4.25 38.71 -6.88
CA GLY A 180 3.75 39.50 -5.75
C GLY A 180 4.74 39.54 -4.57
N CYS A 181 5.36 38.42 -4.24
CA CYS A 181 6.38 38.33 -3.19
C CYS A 181 7.70 39.03 -3.59
N GLY A 182 8.07 39.04 -4.87
CA GLY A 182 9.22 39.82 -5.35
C GLY A 182 9.00 41.34 -5.23
N LEU A 183 7.77 41.80 -5.52
CA LEU A 183 7.42 43.22 -5.42
C LEU A 183 7.42 43.73 -3.98
N SER A 184 7.00 42.91 -3.01
CA SER A 184 7.01 43.31 -1.60
C SER A 184 8.44 43.52 -1.06
N VAL A 185 9.40 42.68 -1.45
CA VAL A 185 10.83 42.83 -1.09
C VAL A 185 11.41 44.15 -1.63
N LEU A 186 11.03 44.55 -2.85
CA LEU A 186 11.48 45.81 -3.46
C LEU A 186 10.98 47.06 -2.74
N VAL A 187 9.85 46.99 -2.02
CA VAL A 187 9.31 48.10 -1.22
C VAL A 187 9.92 48.13 0.18
N ILE A 188 10.12 46.96 0.79
CA ILE A 188 10.61 46.78 2.16
C ILE A 188 12.04 47.32 2.36
N ILE A 189 12.95 47.03 1.42
CA ILE A 189 14.36 47.40 1.51
C ILE A 189 14.59 48.93 1.50
N PRO A 190 14.05 49.72 0.55
CA PRO A 190 14.27 51.17 0.53
C PRO A 190 13.60 51.92 1.69
N ILE A 191 12.43 51.47 2.16
CA ILE A 191 11.77 52.05 3.35
C ILE A 191 12.64 51.86 4.60
N SER A 192 13.24 50.68 4.75
CA SER A 192 14.15 50.38 5.85
C SER A 192 15.42 51.24 5.81
N ALA A 193 16.01 51.42 4.64
CA ALA A 193 17.20 52.26 4.46
C ALA A 193 16.92 53.75 4.70
N TRP A 194 15.75 54.26 4.27
CA TRP A 194 15.33 55.64 4.50
C TRP A 194 15.13 55.93 6.00
N LEU A 195 14.47 55.02 6.72
CA LEU A 195 14.23 55.17 8.15
C LEU A 195 15.54 55.15 8.96
N ALA A 196 16.50 54.30 8.59
CA ALA A 196 17.82 54.22 9.22
C ALA A 196 18.65 55.50 9.02
N ARG A 197 18.61 56.11 7.82
CA ARG A 197 19.30 57.39 7.56
C ARG A 197 18.68 58.55 8.34
N ARG A 198 17.35 58.59 8.41
CA ARG A 198 16.60 59.65 9.12
C ARG A 198 16.94 59.71 10.61
N THR A 199 17.04 58.57 11.29
CA THR A 199 17.35 58.52 12.72
C THR A 199 18.80 58.90 13.02
N SER A 200 19.74 58.48 12.17
CA SER A 200 21.18 58.77 12.34
C SER A 200 21.53 60.26 12.25
N MET A 201 20.92 61.00 11.30
CA MET A 201 21.16 62.45 11.17
C MET A 201 20.70 63.25 12.41
N ARG A 202 19.53 62.90 12.98
CA ARG A 202 18.98 63.59 14.16
C ARG A 202 19.77 63.33 15.43
N LEU A 203 20.34 62.13 15.59
CA LEU A 203 21.26 61.81 16.69
C LEU A 203 22.57 62.61 16.61
N THR A 204 23.06 62.85 15.39
CA THR A 204 24.30 63.62 15.17
C THR A 204 24.12 65.10 15.55
N ALA A 205 22.96 65.69 15.22
CA ALA A 205 22.59 67.05 15.63
C ALA A 205 22.40 67.20 17.15
N LEU A 206 21.87 66.19 17.83
CA LEU A 206 21.73 66.19 19.29
C LEU A 206 23.10 66.21 20.00
N THR A 207 24.07 65.50 19.41
CA THR A 207 25.43 65.39 19.92
C THR A 207 26.19 66.73 19.78
N SER A 208 25.90 67.52 18.76
CA SER A 208 26.52 68.86 18.60
C SER A 208 25.96 69.88 19.60
N THR A 209 24.66 69.87 19.91
CA THR A 209 24.06 70.73 20.96
C THR A 209 24.62 70.42 22.35
N ALA A 210 24.92 69.14 22.62
CA ALA A 210 25.54 68.73 23.88
C ALA A 210 26.95 69.30 24.10
N ARG A 211 27.72 69.49 23.02
CA ARG A 211 29.03 70.15 23.09
C ARG A 211 28.92 71.66 23.37
N ALA A 212 27.91 72.34 22.83
CA ALA A 212 27.70 73.78 23.04
C ALA A 212 27.32 74.13 24.51
N LEU A 213 26.54 73.27 25.16
CA LEU A 213 26.17 73.43 26.57
C LEU A 213 27.39 73.27 27.51
N ALA A 214 28.29 72.34 27.19
CA ALA A 214 29.53 72.12 27.95
C ALA A 214 30.51 73.30 27.87
N SER A 215 30.41 74.15 26.83
CA SER A 215 31.21 75.37 26.66
C SER A 215 30.61 76.63 27.31
N GLY A 216 29.50 76.51 28.06
CA GLY A 216 28.95 77.61 28.87
C GLY A 216 27.77 78.37 28.25
N GLU A 217 27.31 77.99 27.05
CA GLU A 217 26.11 78.57 26.43
C GLU A 217 24.84 77.87 26.96
N LEU A 218 24.28 78.41 28.06
CA LEU A 218 23.12 77.82 28.77
C LEU A 218 21.77 78.00 28.04
N GLU A 219 21.75 78.75 26.93
CA GLU A 219 20.55 78.99 26.12
C GLU A 219 20.42 78.06 24.91
N ALA A 220 21.44 77.26 24.59
CA ALA A 220 21.37 76.30 23.50
C ALA A 220 20.23 75.28 23.75
N ARG A 221 19.43 75.00 22.72
CA ARG A 221 18.31 74.06 22.78
C ARG A 221 18.38 73.06 21.63
N ALA A 222 18.25 71.78 21.96
CA ALA A 222 18.17 70.71 20.97
C ALA A 222 16.80 70.73 20.28
N ASP A 223 16.76 70.48 18.98
CA ASP A 223 15.53 70.45 18.16
C ASP A 223 14.62 69.28 18.56
N GLN A 224 13.40 69.60 19.00
CA GLN A 224 12.37 68.65 19.45
C GLN A 224 11.27 68.43 18.42
N SER A 225 11.44 68.85 17.17
CA SER A 225 10.42 68.74 16.12
C SER A 225 10.21 67.29 15.65
N GLY A 226 9.61 66.44 16.48
CA GLY A 226 9.29 65.05 16.16
C GLY A 226 8.60 64.33 17.31
N HIS A 227 8.09 63.12 17.04
CA HIS A 227 7.32 62.32 18.00
C HIS A 227 8.01 60.99 18.35
N ASP A 228 9.32 60.90 18.10
CA ASP A 228 10.13 59.68 18.25
C ASP A 228 11.02 59.73 19.51
N GLU A 229 11.67 58.61 19.81
CA GLU A 229 12.56 58.47 20.97
C GLU A 229 13.74 59.46 20.95
N VAL A 230 14.16 59.91 19.75
CA VAL A 230 15.21 60.93 19.58
C VAL A 230 14.70 62.31 19.99
N SER A 231 13.44 62.63 19.68
CA SER A 231 12.78 63.88 20.12
C SER A 231 12.53 63.87 21.63
N ARG A 232 12.27 62.69 22.22
CA ARG A 232 12.18 62.52 23.68
C ARG A 232 13.52 62.74 24.37
N LEU A 233 14.62 62.29 23.75
CA LEU A 233 15.98 62.53 24.25
C LEU A 233 16.39 64.01 24.16
N ALA A 234 15.99 64.71 23.08
CA ALA A 234 16.09 66.18 22.97
C ALA A 234 15.25 66.92 24.03
N GLY A 235 14.09 66.35 24.37
CA GLY A 235 13.25 66.69 25.52
C GLY A 235 14.03 66.70 26.84
N SER A 236 14.57 65.54 27.21
CA SER A 236 15.33 65.37 28.46
C SER A 236 16.61 66.21 28.51
N PHE A 237 17.27 66.40 27.36
CA PHE A 237 18.48 67.23 27.27
C PHE A 237 18.20 68.71 27.61
N ASN A 238 17.14 69.28 27.03
CA ASN A 238 16.69 70.65 27.35
C ASN A 238 16.16 70.76 28.80
N HIS A 239 15.60 69.69 29.34
CA HIS A 239 15.11 69.61 30.72
C HIS A 239 16.26 69.63 31.75
N MET A 240 17.40 69.00 31.44
CA MET A 240 18.63 69.06 32.23
C MET A 240 19.22 70.47 32.25
N THR A 241 19.23 71.17 31.12
CA THR A 241 19.66 72.58 31.05
C THR A 241 18.79 73.49 31.92
N SER A 242 17.48 73.21 31.95
CA SER A 242 16.52 73.91 32.80
C SER A 242 16.68 73.56 34.29
N ALA A 243 17.11 72.33 34.60
CA ALA A 243 17.43 71.91 35.97
C ALA A 243 18.68 72.61 36.53
N LEU A 244 19.69 72.89 35.68
CA LEU A 244 20.89 73.66 36.07
C LEU A 244 20.55 75.11 36.44
N GLN A 245 19.59 75.74 35.73
CA GLN A 245 19.03 77.05 36.09
C GLN A 245 18.22 77.00 37.40
N SER A 246 17.65 75.84 37.74
CA SER A 246 16.82 75.64 38.94
C SER A 246 17.62 75.41 40.24
N ASN A 247 18.90 75.03 40.18
CA ASN A 247 19.78 74.90 41.35
C ASN A 247 20.23 76.25 41.93
N LEU A 248 19.94 77.37 41.27
CA LEU A 248 20.09 78.71 41.86
C LEU A 248 18.85 79.13 42.69
N GLY A 249 17.78 78.33 42.69
CA GLY A 249 16.57 78.51 43.54
C GLY A 249 16.50 77.55 44.75
N GLU A 250 17.63 76.93 45.11
CA GLU A 250 17.69 75.72 45.95
C GLU A 250 17.54 75.96 47.47
N LEU A 251 17.77 77.16 47.99
CA LEU A 251 17.79 77.36 49.46
C LEU A 251 16.39 77.31 50.13
N SER A 252 15.31 77.46 49.37
CA SER A 252 13.93 77.36 49.90
C SER A 252 13.30 75.97 49.76
N ARG A 253 13.92 75.05 49.00
CA ARG A 253 13.45 73.66 48.78
C ARG A 253 13.98 72.68 49.82
N GLU A 254 15.07 73.01 50.51
CA GLU A 254 15.77 72.14 51.47
C GLU A 254 14.85 71.61 52.58
N LYS A 255 13.92 72.43 53.09
CA LYS A 255 13.03 72.05 54.21
C LYS A 255 11.82 71.18 53.81
N ALA A 256 11.37 71.25 52.54
CA ALA A 256 10.29 70.41 52.02
C ALA A 256 10.81 69.08 51.44
N GLN A 257 12.04 69.09 50.90
CA GLN A 257 12.70 67.94 50.30
C GLN A 257 13.03 66.85 51.33
N LEU A 258 13.43 67.21 52.55
CA LEU A 258 13.75 66.23 53.60
C LEU A 258 12.53 65.39 54.03
N ARG A 259 11.33 65.99 54.11
CA ARG A 259 10.08 65.25 54.38
C ARG A 259 9.64 64.38 53.20
N ALA A 260 9.77 64.89 51.97
CA ALA A 260 9.45 64.12 50.77
C ALA A 260 10.37 62.91 50.57
N VAL A 261 11.67 63.02 50.91
CA VAL A 261 12.63 61.92 50.85
C VAL A 261 12.26 60.79 51.83
N LEU A 262 11.88 61.15 53.06
CA LEU A 262 11.43 60.16 54.06
C LEU A 262 10.09 59.50 53.67
N ASP A 263 9.18 60.19 53.00
CA ASP A 263 7.90 59.61 52.55
C ASP A 263 7.99 58.86 51.22
N ALA A 264 9.01 59.12 50.39
CA ALA A 264 9.23 58.45 49.10
C ALA A 264 9.96 57.11 49.22
N THR A 265 10.57 56.81 50.38
CA THR A 265 11.18 55.49 50.61
C THR A 265 10.11 54.44 50.85
N PRO A 266 10.20 53.27 50.19
CA PRO A 266 9.31 52.14 50.43
C PRO A 266 9.57 51.45 51.77
N ASP A 267 10.75 51.67 52.38
CA ASP A 267 11.05 51.16 53.71
C ASP A 267 10.39 52.04 54.77
N SER A 268 9.82 51.38 55.79
CA SER A 268 9.19 52.03 56.94
C SER A 268 10.26 52.61 57.86
N ILE A 269 10.19 53.93 58.10
CA ILE A 269 11.10 54.65 58.99
C ILE A 269 10.33 55.16 60.18
N ILE A 270 10.77 54.77 61.38
CA ILE A 270 10.19 55.16 62.66
C ILE A 270 11.32 55.72 63.53
N THR A 271 11.10 56.88 64.13
CA THR A 271 12.05 57.51 65.05
C THR A 271 11.47 57.49 66.46
N ILE A 272 12.26 57.08 67.44
CA ILE A 272 11.88 57.00 68.86
C ILE A 272 12.89 57.75 69.73
N ASP A 273 12.45 58.23 70.90
CA ASP A 273 13.33 58.78 71.93
C ASP A 273 14.05 57.68 72.73
N GLY A 274 14.86 58.08 73.72
CA GLY A 274 15.57 57.17 74.62
C GLY A 274 14.67 56.25 75.45
N ALA A 275 13.40 56.64 75.69
CA ALA A 275 12.41 55.89 76.43
C ALA A 275 11.55 54.96 75.54
N GLY A 276 11.74 54.99 74.22
CA GLY A 276 10.99 54.18 73.26
C GLY A 276 9.69 54.82 72.78
N THR A 277 9.48 56.10 73.06
CA THR A 277 8.33 56.88 72.58
C THR A 277 8.53 57.28 71.13
N ILE A 278 7.54 57.06 70.27
CA ILE A 278 7.59 57.40 68.86
C ILE A 278 7.55 58.92 68.67
N LEU A 279 8.61 59.45 68.05
CA LEU A 279 8.78 60.86 67.71
C LEU A 279 8.29 61.16 66.28
N SER A 280 8.57 60.27 65.33
CA SER A 280 8.10 60.43 63.94
C SER A 280 7.95 59.10 63.22
N MET A 281 7.08 59.07 62.21
CA MET A 281 6.87 57.94 61.31
C MET A 281 6.70 58.47 59.88
N ASN A 282 7.29 57.79 58.90
CA ASN A 282 7.05 58.08 57.49
C ASN A 282 5.78 57.39 56.96
N ARG A 283 5.36 57.76 55.75
CA ARG A 283 4.19 57.17 55.08
C ARG A 283 4.28 55.64 54.93
N ALA A 284 5.46 55.10 54.63
CA ALA A 284 5.66 53.66 54.52
C ALA A 284 5.43 52.94 55.87
N ALA A 285 5.82 53.55 56.99
CA ALA A 285 5.54 53.03 58.33
C ALA A 285 4.04 53.05 58.66
N GLU A 286 3.32 54.12 58.26
CA GLU A 286 1.86 54.15 58.43
C GLU A 286 1.17 53.01 57.66
N GLN A 287 1.61 52.75 56.43
CA GLN A 287 1.05 51.72 55.57
C GLN A 287 1.41 50.31 56.05
N MET A 288 2.68 50.09 56.44
CA MET A 288 3.17 48.79 56.90
C MET A 288 2.49 48.36 58.19
N PHE A 289 2.39 49.24 59.19
CA PHE A 289 1.81 48.87 60.49
C PHE A 289 0.29 49.14 60.57
N GLY A 290 -0.27 49.92 59.65
CA GLY A 290 -1.70 50.28 59.62
C GLY A 290 -2.10 51.37 60.64
N HIS A 291 -1.11 52.05 61.22
CA HIS A 291 -1.28 53.10 62.22
C HIS A 291 -1.01 54.49 61.61
N LYS A 292 -1.87 55.47 61.91
CA LYS A 292 -1.64 56.86 61.46
C LYS A 292 -0.68 57.57 62.41
N ALA A 293 0.33 58.25 61.88
CA ALA A 293 1.36 58.95 62.63
C ALA A 293 0.76 59.93 63.65
N SER A 294 -0.31 60.66 63.26
CA SER A 294 -1.00 61.62 64.12
C SER A 294 -1.61 61.02 65.39
N GLY A 295 -1.89 59.70 65.42
CA GLY A 295 -2.46 58.99 66.56
C GLY A 295 -1.50 57.99 67.19
N THR A 296 -0.23 57.98 66.79
CA THR A 296 0.77 56.99 67.23
C THR A 296 2.08 57.64 67.68
N ILE A 297 2.39 58.85 67.18
CA ILE A 297 3.39 59.72 67.79
C ILE A 297 3.00 59.98 69.26
N GLY A 298 3.97 59.86 70.17
CA GLY A 298 3.75 59.93 71.61
C GLY A 298 3.39 58.60 72.28
N SER A 299 3.13 57.53 71.52
CA SER A 299 2.97 56.17 72.06
C SER A 299 4.31 55.42 72.08
N ASN A 300 4.41 54.38 72.91
CA ASN A 300 5.60 53.53 72.96
C ASN A 300 5.65 52.55 71.76
N ILE A 301 6.84 52.32 71.21
CA ILE A 301 7.10 51.47 70.03
C ILE A 301 6.71 50.00 70.21
N SER A 302 6.56 49.53 71.44
CA SER A 302 6.06 48.19 71.78
C SER A 302 4.70 47.85 71.13
N LEU A 303 3.92 48.86 70.72
CA LEU A 303 2.69 48.71 69.95
C LEU A 303 2.86 47.89 68.65
N PHE A 304 4.02 47.96 68.00
CA PHE A 304 4.28 47.27 66.73
C PHE A 304 4.86 45.86 66.88
N MET A 305 4.83 45.31 68.09
CA MET A 305 5.45 44.03 68.42
C MET A 305 4.43 43.09 69.09
N PRO A 306 4.53 41.77 68.88
CA PRO A 306 3.72 40.80 69.62
C PRO A 306 3.97 40.87 71.13
N LYS A 307 2.96 40.50 71.95
CA LYS A 307 2.97 40.66 73.42
C LYS A 307 4.27 40.22 74.11
N GLY A 308 4.86 39.09 73.70
CA GLY A 308 6.11 38.60 74.30
C GLY A 308 7.32 39.50 74.06
N ASP A 309 7.42 40.14 72.89
CA ASP A 309 8.53 41.04 72.54
C ASP A 309 8.27 42.47 73.03
N ALA A 310 7.01 42.91 73.00
CA ALA A 310 6.55 44.18 73.54
C ALA A 310 6.92 44.35 75.03
N GLU A 311 6.65 43.34 75.86
CA GLU A 311 6.94 43.36 77.32
C GLU A 311 8.44 43.42 77.63
N ARG A 312 9.28 42.89 76.74
CA ARG A 312 10.74 42.86 76.91
C ARG A 312 11.44 44.09 76.33
N HIS A 313 10.75 44.83 75.46
CA HIS A 313 11.35 45.89 74.65
C HIS A 313 11.92 47.04 75.49
N ASP A 314 11.15 47.54 76.47
CA ASP A 314 11.61 48.61 77.35
C ASP A 314 12.83 48.18 78.17
N GLY A 315 12.92 46.90 78.51
CA GLY A 315 14.11 46.31 79.12
C GLY A 315 15.35 46.35 78.23
N TYR A 316 15.21 46.28 76.90
CA TYR A 316 16.33 46.42 75.96
C TYR A 316 16.84 47.86 75.92
N LEU A 317 15.95 48.86 75.92
CA LEU A 317 16.30 50.27 75.95
C LEU A 317 16.97 50.66 77.28
N ALA A 318 16.38 50.25 78.41
CA ALA A 318 16.93 50.50 79.74
C ALA A 318 18.30 49.84 79.94
N ARG A 319 18.49 48.61 79.42
CA ARG A 319 19.79 47.93 79.42
C ARG A 319 20.81 48.69 78.58
N TYR A 320 20.45 49.13 77.38
CA TYR A 320 21.34 49.89 76.51
C TYR A 320 21.81 51.19 77.18
N HIS A 321 20.90 51.92 77.83
CA HIS A 321 21.24 53.14 78.58
C HIS A 321 22.22 52.87 79.73
N ARG A 322 22.12 51.71 80.39
CA ARG A 322 23.00 51.33 81.50
C ARG A 322 24.36 50.79 81.06
N THR A 323 24.43 50.02 79.98
CA THR A 323 25.64 49.25 79.63
C THR A 323 26.33 49.70 78.35
N GLY A 324 25.70 50.55 77.53
CA GLY A 324 26.22 51.00 76.22
C GLY A 324 26.34 49.89 75.16
N GLU A 325 25.88 48.67 75.44
CA GLU A 325 26.11 47.50 74.58
C GLU A 325 25.08 47.44 73.43
N ARG A 326 25.55 47.70 72.20
CA ARG A 326 24.74 47.67 70.97
C ARG A 326 24.45 46.23 70.52
N ARG A 327 23.18 45.81 70.56
CA ARG A 327 22.75 44.47 70.08
C ARG A 327 22.03 44.45 68.74
N ILE A 328 21.26 45.48 68.43
CA ILE A 328 20.56 45.65 67.14
C ILE A 328 21.11 46.87 66.38
N ILE A 329 21.57 47.90 67.11
CA ILE A 329 22.09 49.14 66.54
C ILE A 329 23.27 48.84 65.60
N GLY A 330 23.14 49.25 64.34
CA GLY A 330 24.14 49.05 63.28
C GLY A 330 24.15 47.67 62.61
N ARG A 331 23.17 46.79 62.89
CA ARG A 331 23.03 45.47 62.22
C ARG A 331 21.59 45.23 61.80
N GLU A 332 21.41 44.58 60.65
CA GLU A 332 20.09 44.13 60.21
C GLU A 332 19.67 42.89 61.02
N ARG A 333 18.41 42.84 61.45
CA ARG A 333 17.85 41.73 62.20
C ARG A 333 16.46 41.36 61.70
N LEU A 334 16.23 40.07 61.52
CA LEU A 334 14.91 39.53 61.25
C LEU A 334 14.11 39.46 62.54
N VAL A 335 12.93 40.06 62.53
CA VAL A 335 12.02 40.11 63.67
C VAL A 335 10.57 39.94 63.19
N THR A 336 9.69 39.60 64.11
CA THR A 336 8.25 39.52 63.85
C THR A 336 7.60 40.83 64.30
N ALA A 337 6.91 41.48 63.37
CA ALA A 337 6.13 42.68 63.64
C ALA A 337 4.64 42.36 63.77
N LEU A 338 3.90 43.27 64.39
CA LEU A 338 2.45 43.22 64.57
C LEU A 338 1.80 44.41 63.86
N ARG A 339 0.81 44.15 62.99
CA ARG A 339 -0.02 45.19 62.38
C ARG A 339 -1.21 45.54 63.28
N LYS A 340 -1.85 46.69 63.01
CA LYS A 340 -3.05 47.15 63.71
C LYS A 340 -4.21 46.14 63.72
N ASP A 341 -4.34 45.35 62.67
CA ASP A 341 -5.39 44.32 62.54
C ASP A 341 -5.11 43.04 63.36
N GLY A 342 -3.98 42.99 64.07
CA GLY A 342 -3.55 41.85 64.89
C GLY A 342 -2.74 40.79 64.13
N THR A 343 -2.53 40.94 62.83
CA THR A 343 -1.70 40.01 62.06
C THR A 343 -0.21 40.23 62.31
N THR A 344 0.54 39.15 62.39
CA THR A 344 2.01 39.20 62.50
C THR A 344 2.68 38.92 61.16
N PHE A 345 3.78 39.59 60.86
CA PHE A 345 4.54 39.40 59.62
C PHE A 345 6.05 39.46 59.87
N PRO A 346 6.87 38.78 59.05
CA PRO A 346 8.32 38.86 59.15
C PRO A 346 8.81 40.19 58.57
N MET A 347 9.65 40.90 59.31
CA MET A 347 10.32 42.10 58.82
C MET A 347 11.81 42.08 59.11
N ALA A 348 12.59 42.72 58.22
CA ALA A 348 13.94 43.12 58.52
C ALA A 348 13.91 44.46 59.25
N LEU A 349 14.56 44.54 60.41
CA LEU A 349 14.72 45.72 61.22
C LEU A 349 16.19 46.11 61.27
N TRP A 350 16.46 47.39 61.01
CA TRP A 350 17.76 48.01 61.21
C TRP A 350 17.59 49.27 62.06
N VAL A 351 18.42 49.45 63.10
CA VAL A 351 18.33 50.60 64.01
C VAL A 351 19.62 51.41 63.97
N SER A 352 19.49 52.72 63.83
CA SER A 352 20.58 53.69 63.99
C SER A 352 20.37 54.53 65.23
N GLU A 353 21.46 54.98 65.84
CA GLU A 353 21.47 55.93 66.95
C GLU A 353 21.95 57.29 66.43
N LEU A 354 21.21 58.34 66.75
CA LEU A 354 21.60 59.74 66.56
C LEU A 354 21.57 60.47 67.91
N LYS A 355 22.42 61.47 68.07
CA LYS A 355 22.38 62.38 69.22
C LYS A 355 21.73 63.69 68.78
N HIS A 356 20.65 64.08 69.43
CA HIS A 356 19.97 65.34 69.19
C HIS A 356 19.83 66.09 70.52
N ASP A 357 20.40 67.30 70.61
CA ASP A 357 20.41 68.12 71.84
C ASP A 357 20.89 67.42 73.12
N GLY A 358 21.79 66.44 72.97
CA GLY A 358 22.37 65.68 74.09
C GLY A 358 21.65 64.37 74.41
N ASP A 359 20.42 64.18 73.94
CA ASP A 359 19.62 62.98 74.16
C ASP A 359 19.77 61.95 73.01
N PRO A 360 19.75 60.63 73.31
CA PRO A 360 19.78 59.59 72.29
C PRO A 360 18.42 59.47 71.60
N VAL A 361 18.44 59.51 70.27
CA VAL A 361 17.30 59.28 69.39
C VAL A 361 17.61 58.07 68.53
N PHE A 362 16.67 57.13 68.41
CA PHE A 362 16.84 55.95 67.57
C PHE A 362 15.98 56.03 66.32
N ILE A 363 16.56 55.73 65.16
CA ILE A 363 15.85 55.60 63.89
C ILE A 363 15.82 54.12 63.52
N GLY A 364 14.63 53.52 63.53
CA GLY A 364 14.36 52.19 63.01
C GLY A 364 13.92 52.25 61.55
N VAL A 365 14.65 51.57 60.67
CA VAL A 365 14.25 51.28 59.29
C VAL A 365 13.77 49.83 59.24
N THR A 366 12.58 49.60 58.69
CA THR A 366 11.92 48.30 58.65
C THR A 366 11.45 47.98 57.24
N ARG A 367 11.63 46.73 56.81
CA ARG A 367 11.19 46.21 55.52
C ARG A 367 10.37 44.95 55.71
N ASP A 368 9.16 44.95 55.15
CA ASP A 368 8.29 43.77 55.12
C ASP A 368 8.88 42.69 54.19
N LEU A 369 8.99 41.46 54.68
CA LEU A 369 9.56 40.33 53.92
C LEU A 369 8.52 39.28 53.52
N THR A 370 7.22 39.57 53.67
CA THR A 370 6.14 38.63 53.39
C THR A 370 6.21 38.12 51.94
N ASP A 371 6.25 39.02 50.95
CA ASP A 371 6.29 38.66 49.54
C ASP A 371 7.59 37.94 49.15
N LEU A 372 8.73 38.36 49.73
CA LEU A 372 10.02 37.73 49.47
C LEU A 372 10.05 36.28 49.97
N LYS A 373 9.54 36.03 51.19
CA LYS A 373 9.47 34.68 51.77
C LYS A 373 8.45 33.81 51.04
N ALA A 374 7.33 34.37 50.60
CA ALA A 374 6.34 33.66 49.79
C ALA A 374 6.92 33.25 48.43
N THR A 375 7.62 34.16 47.74
CA THR A 375 8.27 33.91 46.45
C THR A 375 9.35 32.84 46.56
N GLU A 376 10.15 32.87 47.64
CA GLU A 376 11.20 31.88 47.87
C GLU A 376 10.63 30.48 48.14
N ALA A 377 9.56 30.37 48.93
CA ALA A 377 8.87 29.10 49.14
C ALA A 377 8.23 28.57 47.84
N GLN A 378 7.62 29.44 47.04
CA GLN A 378 7.07 29.08 45.74
C GLN A 378 8.16 28.59 44.77
N ARG A 379 9.31 29.28 44.72
CA ARG A 379 10.47 28.89 43.92
C ARG A 379 10.98 27.50 44.33
N GLN A 380 11.11 27.23 45.63
CA GLN A 380 11.55 25.93 46.12
C GLN A 380 10.57 24.82 45.75
N SER A 381 9.26 25.05 45.90
CA SER A 381 8.23 24.08 45.50
C SER A 381 8.25 23.80 43.99
N LEU A 382 8.48 24.80 43.15
CA LEU A 382 8.65 24.61 41.70
C LEU A 382 9.89 23.77 41.37
N LEU A 383 11.02 24.00 42.06
CA LEU A 383 12.22 23.19 41.86
C LEU A 383 11.98 21.72 42.24
N ASP A 384 11.33 21.46 43.36
CA ASP A 384 11.00 20.09 43.78
C ASP A 384 10.08 19.40 42.77
N ALA A 385 9.07 20.13 42.25
CA ALA A 385 8.19 19.63 41.20
C ALA A 385 8.93 19.33 39.88
N ILE A 386 9.90 20.18 39.49
CA ILE A 386 10.77 19.94 38.32
C ILE A 386 11.59 18.67 38.52
N VAL A 387 12.24 18.49 39.67
CA VAL A 387 13.05 17.29 39.96
C VAL A 387 12.21 16.01 39.89
N GLN A 388 11.01 16.03 40.48
CA GLN A 388 10.09 14.89 40.38
C GLN A 388 9.68 14.59 38.93
N THR A 389 9.43 15.64 38.13
CA THR A 389 9.05 15.49 36.72
C THR A 389 10.22 14.93 35.90
N VAL A 390 11.45 15.40 36.12
CA VAL A 390 12.66 14.88 35.46
C VAL A 390 12.90 13.42 35.82
N SER A 391 12.71 13.03 37.08
CA SER A 391 12.85 11.63 37.51
C SER A 391 11.80 10.72 36.87
N ARG A 392 10.53 11.16 36.80
CA ARG A 392 9.47 10.46 36.07
C ARG A 392 9.77 10.34 34.59
N LEU A 393 10.28 11.41 33.96
CA LEU A 393 10.66 11.41 32.56
C LEU A 393 11.83 10.45 32.29
N ALA A 394 12.82 10.40 33.18
CA ALA A 394 13.94 9.46 33.08
C ALA A 394 13.47 8.00 33.17
N SER A 395 12.58 7.68 34.12
CA SER A 395 12.00 6.34 34.22
C SER A 395 11.19 5.97 32.98
N ALA A 396 10.33 6.87 32.50
CA ALA A 396 9.56 6.67 31.27
C ALA A 396 10.48 6.48 30.05
N GLY A 397 11.64 7.16 30.01
CA GLY A 397 12.65 6.97 28.98
C GLY A 397 13.27 5.57 29.01
N VAL A 398 13.56 5.02 30.18
CA VAL A 398 14.07 3.64 30.33
C VAL A 398 13.02 2.63 29.88
N ASP A 399 11.76 2.80 30.28
CA ASP A 399 10.67 1.91 29.89
C ASP A 399 10.41 1.95 28.38
N LEU A 400 10.47 3.14 27.76
CA LEU A 400 10.36 3.31 26.31
C LEU A 400 11.52 2.63 25.57
N LEU A 401 12.76 2.75 26.05
CA LEU A 401 13.91 2.09 25.45
C LEU A 401 13.79 0.55 25.55
N ALA A 402 13.36 0.03 26.69
CA ALA A 402 13.08 -1.40 26.86
C ALA A 402 11.97 -1.87 25.89
N GLY A 403 10.89 -1.10 25.75
CA GLY A 403 9.83 -1.37 24.78
C GLY A 403 10.33 -1.36 23.33
N ALA A 404 11.12 -0.35 22.95
CA ALA A 404 11.67 -0.21 21.60
C ALA A 404 12.60 -1.38 21.25
N THR A 405 13.51 -1.77 22.16
CA THR A 405 14.41 -2.92 21.94
C THR A 405 13.65 -4.24 21.80
N GLN A 406 12.62 -4.46 22.61
CA GLN A 406 11.76 -5.65 22.49
C GLN A 406 11.00 -5.66 21.15
N GLN A 407 10.47 -4.52 20.72
CA GLN A 407 9.79 -4.42 19.43
C GLN A 407 10.74 -4.62 18.25
N ALA A 408 11.97 -4.10 18.30
CA ALA A 408 12.99 -4.34 17.28
C ALA A 408 13.30 -5.84 17.14
N TYR A 409 13.43 -6.55 18.26
CA TYR A 409 13.64 -8.00 18.25
C TYR A 409 12.45 -8.74 17.62
N GLY A 410 11.21 -8.35 17.99
CA GLY A 410 9.99 -8.92 17.40
C GLY A 410 9.89 -8.68 15.89
N ALA A 411 10.21 -7.46 15.43
CA ALA A 411 10.24 -7.12 14.01
C ALA A 411 11.30 -7.94 13.25
N GLN A 412 12.47 -8.18 13.84
CA GLN A 412 13.48 -9.02 13.22
C GLN A 412 13.05 -10.49 13.09
N GLN A 413 12.37 -11.04 14.10
CA GLN A 413 11.76 -12.38 14.00
C GLN A 413 10.68 -12.42 12.92
N GLN A 414 9.88 -11.36 12.80
CA GLN A 414 8.85 -11.25 11.77
C GLN A 414 9.45 -11.24 10.37
N SER A 415 10.55 -10.52 10.12
CA SER A 415 11.23 -10.52 8.81
C SER A 415 11.72 -11.91 8.39
N VAL A 416 12.25 -12.70 9.35
CA VAL A 416 12.65 -14.10 9.08
C VAL A 416 11.44 -14.96 8.71
N ALA A 417 10.34 -14.85 9.47
CA ALA A 417 9.12 -15.61 9.19
C ALA A 417 8.47 -15.22 7.85
N VAL A 418 8.53 -13.94 7.47
CA VAL A 418 8.06 -13.44 6.17
C VAL A 418 8.91 -14.02 5.05
N THR A 419 10.24 -14.01 5.18
CA THR A 419 11.15 -14.61 4.18
C THR A 419 10.88 -16.09 3.97
N GLU A 420 10.68 -16.85 5.06
CA GLU A 420 10.31 -18.27 4.99
C GLU A 420 8.95 -18.46 4.30
N THR A 421 7.98 -17.61 4.62
CA THR A 421 6.65 -17.66 3.99
C THR A 421 6.72 -17.36 2.49
N VAL A 422 7.51 -16.38 2.06
CA VAL A 422 7.74 -16.08 0.63
C VAL A 422 8.31 -17.30 -0.09
N SER A 423 9.29 -17.99 0.50
CA SER A 423 9.85 -19.23 -0.07
C SER A 423 8.79 -20.33 -0.22
N THR A 424 7.92 -20.51 0.80
CA THR A 424 6.81 -21.49 0.68
C THR A 424 5.80 -21.11 -0.40
N VAL A 425 5.51 -19.81 -0.56
CA VAL A 425 4.64 -19.26 -1.62
C VAL A 425 5.23 -19.54 -3.01
N GLU A 426 6.53 -19.36 -3.20
CA GLU A 426 7.22 -19.72 -4.45
C GLU A 426 7.12 -21.23 -4.74
N GLN A 427 7.33 -22.07 -3.72
CA GLN A 427 7.21 -23.52 -3.87
C GLN A 427 5.78 -23.97 -4.20
N ILE A 428 4.76 -23.35 -3.60
CA ILE A 428 3.36 -23.65 -3.93
C ILE A 428 3.05 -23.21 -5.37
N THR A 429 3.56 -22.05 -5.80
CA THR A 429 3.39 -21.57 -7.18
C THR A 429 3.97 -22.56 -8.19
N ALA A 430 5.19 -23.04 -7.93
CA ALA A 430 5.83 -24.06 -8.77
C ALA A 430 5.03 -25.37 -8.79
N THR A 431 4.54 -25.81 -7.64
CA THR A 431 3.74 -27.04 -7.52
C THR A 431 2.41 -26.92 -8.26
N ALA A 432 1.74 -25.77 -8.18
CA ALA A 432 0.51 -25.50 -8.89
C ALA A 432 0.73 -25.49 -10.42
N ALA A 433 1.80 -24.84 -10.89
CA ALA A 433 2.15 -24.87 -12.31
C ALA A 433 2.39 -26.31 -12.81
N GLN A 434 3.15 -27.11 -12.05
CA GLN A 434 3.41 -28.51 -12.38
C GLN A 434 2.13 -29.36 -12.34
N ALA A 435 1.19 -29.08 -11.42
CA ALA A 435 -0.09 -29.78 -11.36
C ALA A 435 -0.96 -29.47 -12.59
N ALA A 436 -0.97 -28.21 -13.04
CA ALA A 436 -1.69 -27.80 -14.25
C ALA A 436 -1.11 -28.47 -15.51
N GLU A 437 0.21 -28.46 -15.67
CA GLU A 437 0.89 -29.12 -16.80
C GLU A 437 0.62 -30.64 -16.82
N ARG A 438 0.68 -31.30 -15.67
CA ARG A 438 0.37 -32.74 -15.57
C ARG A 438 -1.09 -33.04 -15.90
N ALA A 439 -2.01 -32.18 -15.46
CA ALA A 439 -3.41 -32.32 -15.79
C ALA A 439 -3.65 -32.17 -17.30
N GLU A 440 -3.01 -31.20 -17.96
CA GLU A 440 -3.09 -31.05 -19.42
C GLU A 440 -2.57 -32.31 -20.14
N HIS A 441 -1.45 -32.87 -19.70
CA HIS A 441 -0.92 -34.13 -20.21
C HIS A 441 -1.87 -35.33 -20.04
N VAL A 442 -2.57 -35.40 -18.91
CA VAL A 442 -3.59 -36.44 -18.65
C VAL A 442 -4.78 -36.25 -19.59
N ALA A 443 -5.30 -35.03 -19.73
CA ALA A 443 -6.41 -34.73 -20.63
C ALA A 443 -6.05 -35.06 -22.09
N ASP A 444 -4.83 -34.74 -22.53
CA ASP A 444 -4.38 -35.09 -23.88
C ASP A 444 -4.22 -36.60 -24.09
N SER A 445 -3.68 -37.30 -23.10
CA SER A 445 -3.56 -38.77 -23.15
C SER A 445 -4.94 -39.44 -23.13
N ALA A 446 -5.91 -38.86 -22.43
CA ALA A 446 -7.29 -39.34 -22.40
C ALA A 446 -7.94 -39.21 -23.78
N ARG A 447 -7.86 -38.02 -24.41
CA ARG A 447 -8.37 -37.79 -25.78
C ARG A 447 -7.76 -38.74 -26.81
N ARG A 448 -6.42 -38.93 -26.78
CA ARG A 448 -5.75 -39.88 -27.68
C ARG A 448 -6.21 -41.32 -27.44
N SER A 449 -6.41 -41.71 -26.19
CA SER A 449 -6.90 -43.03 -25.84
C SER A 449 -8.36 -43.23 -26.26
N GLU A 450 -9.17 -42.17 -26.24
CA GLU A 450 -10.56 -42.18 -26.71
C GLU A 450 -10.62 -42.41 -28.22
N GLU A 451 -9.78 -41.72 -28.99
CA GLU A 451 -9.67 -41.91 -30.45
C GLU A 451 -9.26 -43.35 -30.82
N LEU A 452 -8.26 -43.89 -30.11
CA LEU A 452 -7.83 -45.29 -30.20
C LEU A 452 -8.96 -46.26 -29.81
N GLY A 453 -9.69 -45.98 -28.73
CA GLY A 453 -10.85 -46.76 -28.28
C GLY A 453 -11.95 -46.77 -29.34
N ARG A 454 -12.24 -45.62 -29.96
CA ARG A 454 -13.26 -45.49 -31.02
C ARG A 454 -12.88 -46.29 -32.27
N ALA A 455 -11.61 -46.24 -32.67
CA ALA A 455 -11.07 -47.06 -33.76
C ALA A 455 -11.12 -48.56 -33.43
N GLY A 456 -10.72 -48.94 -32.22
CA GLY A 456 -10.77 -50.32 -31.73
C GLY A 456 -12.19 -50.89 -31.70
N HIS A 457 -13.15 -50.12 -31.18
CA HIS A 457 -14.56 -50.49 -31.16
C HIS A 457 -15.12 -50.68 -32.58
N ALA A 458 -14.75 -49.81 -33.53
CA ALA A 458 -15.14 -49.95 -34.94
C ALA A 458 -14.58 -51.24 -35.56
N ALA A 459 -13.31 -51.58 -35.30
CA ALA A 459 -12.67 -52.80 -35.79
C ALA A 459 -13.30 -54.07 -35.20
N VAL A 460 -13.66 -54.06 -33.92
CA VAL A 460 -14.39 -55.17 -33.27
C VAL A 460 -15.75 -55.37 -33.93
N ARG A 461 -16.50 -54.28 -34.17
CA ARG A 461 -17.80 -54.34 -34.83
C ARG A 461 -17.70 -54.90 -36.26
N GLU A 462 -16.65 -54.55 -36.98
CA GLU A 462 -16.37 -55.11 -38.31
C GLU A 462 -16.02 -56.61 -38.24
N THR A 463 -15.27 -57.02 -37.23
CA THR A 463 -14.96 -58.43 -36.96
C THR A 463 -16.22 -59.25 -36.69
N ILE A 464 -17.15 -58.74 -35.88
CA ILE A 464 -18.44 -59.40 -35.61
C ILE A 464 -19.24 -59.58 -36.90
N ARG A 465 -19.27 -58.56 -37.79
CA ARG A 465 -19.92 -58.67 -39.09
C ARG A 465 -19.26 -59.70 -40.00
N ALA A 466 -17.93 -59.75 -40.03
CA ALA A 466 -17.19 -60.75 -40.78
C ALA A 466 -17.49 -62.17 -40.28
N MET A 467 -17.52 -62.38 -38.96
CA MET A 467 -17.90 -63.68 -38.36
C MET A 467 -19.32 -64.09 -38.74
N ALA A 468 -20.28 -63.18 -38.70
CA ALA A 468 -21.65 -63.45 -39.14
C ALA A 468 -21.72 -63.87 -40.61
N HIS A 469 -20.91 -63.25 -41.47
CA HIS A 469 -20.81 -63.61 -42.88
C HIS A 469 -20.21 -65.00 -43.08
N VAL A 470 -19.12 -65.33 -42.37
CA VAL A 470 -18.51 -66.67 -42.42
C VAL A 470 -19.49 -67.73 -41.90
N ASN A 471 -20.25 -67.45 -40.85
CA ASN A 471 -21.24 -68.39 -40.31
C ASN A 471 -22.35 -68.71 -41.33
N LEU A 472 -22.89 -67.69 -42.01
CA LEU A 472 -23.84 -67.88 -43.12
C LEU A 472 -23.25 -68.71 -44.25
N SER A 473 -21.98 -68.46 -44.60
CA SER A 473 -21.29 -69.20 -45.66
C SER A 473 -21.05 -70.67 -45.27
N ALA A 474 -20.73 -70.96 -44.01
CA ALA A 474 -20.58 -72.31 -43.48
C ALA A 474 -21.91 -73.08 -43.53
N GLU A 475 -23.02 -72.46 -43.10
CA GLU A 475 -24.35 -73.07 -43.21
C GLU A 475 -24.72 -73.39 -44.68
N GLN A 476 -24.37 -72.51 -45.62
CA GLN A 476 -24.64 -72.70 -47.04
C GLN A 476 -23.77 -73.81 -47.67
N ASN A 477 -22.52 -73.94 -47.21
CA ASN A 477 -21.64 -75.03 -47.58
C ASN A 477 -22.19 -76.37 -47.06
N ALA A 478 -22.61 -76.45 -45.79
CA ALA A 478 -23.23 -77.65 -45.22
C ALA A 478 -24.45 -78.09 -46.03
N LYS A 479 -25.35 -77.17 -46.41
CA LYS A 479 -26.50 -77.46 -47.31
C LYS A 479 -26.07 -78.00 -48.66
N THR A 480 -24.97 -77.52 -49.22
CA THR A 480 -24.45 -77.98 -50.53
C THR A 480 -23.82 -79.36 -50.41
N ILE A 481 -23.09 -79.63 -49.33
CA ILE A 481 -22.51 -80.95 -49.03
C ILE A 481 -23.61 -82.00 -48.83
N LEU A 482 -24.70 -81.65 -48.14
CA LEU A 482 -25.86 -82.55 -47.97
C LEU A 482 -26.51 -82.89 -49.32
N ARG A 483 -26.69 -81.92 -50.22
CA ARG A 483 -27.17 -82.19 -51.58
C ARG A 483 -26.25 -83.12 -52.36
N LEU A 484 -24.93 -82.96 -52.21
CA LEU A 484 -23.95 -83.86 -52.84
C LEU A 484 -24.05 -85.29 -52.28
N ALA A 485 -24.26 -85.43 -50.96
CA ALA A 485 -24.47 -86.73 -50.32
C ALA A 485 -25.74 -87.43 -50.85
N ASP A 486 -26.83 -86.70 -51.03
CA ASP A 486 -28.06 -87.21 -51.66
C ASP A 486 -27.81 -87.63 -53.12
N GLN A 487 -27.12 -86.81 -53.92
CA GLN A 487 -26.76 -87.17 -55.30
C GLN A 487 -25.88 -88.43 -55.36
N ALA A 488 -24.91 -88.56 -54.47
CA ALA A 488 -24.06 -89.76 -54.40
C ALA A 488 -24.87 -91.02 -54.05
N LYS A 489 -25.89 -90.89 -53.19
CA LYS A 489 -26.83 -91.97 -52.87
C LYS A 489 -27.68 -92.36 -54.08
N ASP A 490 -28.20 -91.39 -54.83
CA ASP A 490 -28.98 -91.63 -56.05
C ASP A 490 -28.13 -92.34 -57.11
N VAL A 491 -26.89 -91.92 -57.32
CA VAL A 491 -25.95 -92.61 -58.23
C VAL A 491 -25.67 -94.03 -57.74
N GLY A 492 -25.58 -94.25 -56.42
CA GLY A 492 -25.47 -95.60 -55.85
C GLY A 492 -26.60 -96.53 -56.27
N GLN A 493 -27.84 -96.05 -56.24
CA GLN A 493 -29.02 -96.83 -56.68
C GLN A 493 -28.96 -97.15 -58.18
N ILE A 494 -28.47 -96.22 -59.00
CA ILE A 494 -28.27 -96.46 -60.44
C ILE A 494 -27.21 -97.55 -60.64
N ILE A 495 -26.11 -97.51 -59.90
CA ILE A 495 -25.02 -98.50 -59.99
C ILE A 495 -25.47 -99.89 -59.50
N ASP A 496 -26.34 -99.97 -58.48
CA ASP A 496 -27.01 -101.21 -58.08
C ASP A 496 -27.81 -101.81 -59.24
N ALA A 497 -28.62 -101.00 -59.92
CA ALA A 497 -29.41 -101.43 -61.07
C ALA A 497 -28.53 -101.88 -62.25
N VAL A 498 -27.46 -101.13 -62.58
CA VAL A 498 -26.50 -101.51 -63.64
C VAL A 498 -25.81 -102.83 -63.28
N ASN A 499 -25.44 -103.04 -62.02
CA ASN A 499 -24.84 -104.29 -61.57
C ASN A 499 -25.81 -105.48 -61.72
N GLN A 500 -27.10 -105.29 -61.39
CA GLN A 500 -28.13 -106.31 -61.61
C GLN A 500 -28.31 -106.63 -63.11
N ILE A 501 -28.29 -105.61 -63.97
CA ILE A 501 -28.37 -105.78 -65.43
C ILE A 501 -27.13 -106.54 -65.93
N ALA A 502 -25.93 -106.22 -65.45
CA ALA A 502 -24.71 -106.94 -65.80
C ALA A 502 -24.78 -108.42 -65.36
N GLU A 503 -25.26 -108.71 -64.15
CA GLU A 503 -25.48 -110.08 -63.66
C GLU A 503 -26.48 -110.85 -64.55
N GLN A 504 -27.61 -110.22 -64.91
CA GLN A 504 -28.60 -110.80 -65.81
C GLN A 504 -28.05 -111.03 -67.22
N THR A 505 -27.28 -110.06 -67.75
CA THR A 505 -26.65 -110.15 -69.07
C THR A 505 -25.62 -111.26 -69.11
N ASN A 506 -24.85 -111.44 -68.03
CA ASN A 506 -23.91 -112.56 -67.88
C ASN A 506 -24.62 -113.92 -67.91
N LEU A 507 -25.73 -114.06 -67.17
CA LEU A 507 -26.55 -115.28 -67.18
C LEU A 507 -27.17 -115.57 -68.55
N LEU A 508 -27.69 -114.52 -69.23
CA LEU A 508 -28.20 -114.63 -70.61
C LEU A 508 -27.10 -115.06 -71.58
N ALA A 509 -25.90 -114.51 -71.46
CA ALA A 509 -24.75 -114.86 -72.27
C ALA A 509 -24.29 -116.31 -72.04
N ILE A 510 -24.30 -116.79 -70.79
CA ILE A 510 -24.02 -118.19 -70.46
C ILE A 510 -25.05 -119.11 -71.12
N ASN A 511 -26.34 -118.79 -71.00
CA ASN A 511 -27.40 -119.58 -71.62
C ASN A 511 -27.26 -119.60 -73.16
N ALA A 512 -26.94 -118.45 -73.77
CA ALA A 512 -26.70 -118.36 -75.21
C ALA A 512 -25.46 -119.15 -75.66
N ALA A 513 -24.37 -119.14 -74.87
CA ALA A 513 -23.17 -119.93 -75.15
C ALA A 513 -23.43 -121.44 -75.05
N ILE A 514 -24.24 -121.88 -74.08
CA ILE A 514 -24.68 -123.28 -73.94
C ILE A 514 -25.51 -123.70 -75.16
N GLU A 515 -26.50 -122.90 -75.57
CA GLU A 515 -27.36 -123.21 -76.72
C GLU A 515 -26.57 -123.18 -78.04
N ALA A 516 -25.61 -122.25 -78.18
CA ALA A 516 -24.68 -122.21 -79.31
C ALA A 516 -23.78 -123.45 -79.37
N ALA A 517 -23.28 -123.94 -78.23
CA ALA A 517 -22.53 -125.19 -78.15
C ALA A 517 -23.41 -126.42 -78.49
N ARG A 518 -24.71 -126.37 -78.16
CA ARG A 518 -25.69 -127.41 -78.46
C ARG A 518 -26.04 -127.51 -79.95
N ALA A 519 -25.94 -126.40 -80.68
CA ALA A 519 -26.24 -126.30 -82.12
C ALA A 519 -25.11 -126.79 -83.06
N GLY A 520 -23.94 -127.17 -82.54
CA GLY A 520 -22.85 -127.74 -83.34
C GLY A 520 -22.16 -126.73 -84.27
N GLU A 521 -21.88 -127.11 -85.54
CA GLU A 521 -21.16 -126.25 -86.49
C GLU A 521 -21.90 -124.94 -86.83
N GLU A 522 -23.24 -124.97 -86.86
CA GLU A 522 -24.09 -123.78 -87.14
C GLU A 522 -24.09 -122.75 -85.98
N GLY A 523 -23.69 -123.17 -84.77
CA GLY A 523 -23.70 -122.32 -83.56
C GLY A 523 -22.40 -121.55 -83.31
N GLN A 524 -21.33 -121.80 -84.07
CA GLN A 524 -20.00 -121.24 -83.78
C GLN A 524 -19.95 -119.71 -83.78
N GLY A 525 -20.66 -119.05 -84.72
CA GLY A 525 -20.73 -117.59 -84.76
C GLY A 525 -21.45 -116.99 -83.54
N PHE A 526 -22.52 -117.64 -83.07
CA PHE A 526 -23.25 -117.22 -81.87
C PHE A 526 -22.47 -117.48 -80.58
N ALA A 527 -21.65 -118.53 -80.51
CA ALA A 527 -20.81 -118.81 -79.35
C ALA A 527 -19.76 -117.71 -79.13
N VAL A 528 -19.17 -117.16 -80.20
CA VAL A 528 -18.23 -116.03 -80.11
C VAL A 528 -18.92 -114.78 -79.57
N VAL A 529 -20.10 -114.44 -80.10
CA VAL A 529 -20.89 -113.29 -79.62
C VAL A 529 -21.31 -113.47 -78.16
N ALA A 530 -21.76 -114.67 -77.77
CA ALA A 530 -22.14 -114.97 -76.39
C ALA A 530 -20.95 -114.82 -75.43
N ASN A 531 -19.76 -115.30 -75.80
CA ASN A 531 -18.55 -115.11 -74.99
C ASN A 531 -18.13 -113.63 -74.88
N GLU A 532 -18.29 -112.84 -75.95
CA GLU A 532 -18.01 -111.40 -75.93
C GLU A 532 -18.98 -110.62 -75.03
N VAL A 533 -20.29 -110.92 -75.13
CA VAL A 533 -21.32 -110.33 -74.25
C VAL A 533 -21.07 -110.69 -72.79
N ARG A 534 -20.63 -111.93 -72.52
CA ARG A 534 -20.22 -112.38 -71.20
C ARG A 534 -19.04 -111.58 -70.66
N ALA A 535 -17.99 -111.41 -71.46
CA ALA A 535 -16.80 -110.64 -71.07
C ALA A 535 -17.16 -109.17 -70.79
N LEU A 536 -18.03 -108.55 -71.60
CA LEU A 536 -18.53 -107.20 -71.36
C LEU A 536 -19.38 -107.10 -70.08
N ALA A 537 -20.19 -108.11 -69.78
CA ALA A 537 -20.98 -108.17 -68.56
C ALA A 537 -20.10 -108.31 -67.30
N ASP A 538 -19.08 -109.18 -67.34
CA ASP A 538 -18.07 -109.31 -66.28
C ASP A 538 -17.28 -108.01 -66.09
N GLN A 539 -16.89 -107.34 -67.18
CA GLN A 539 -16.23 -106.02 -67.15
C GLN A 539 -17.15 -104.93 -66.57
N SER A 540 -18.44 -104.95 -66.92
CA SER A 540 -19.43 -104.01 -66.39
C SER A 540 -19.61 -104.18 -64.88
N LYS A 541 -19.66 -105.43 -64.40
CA LYS A 541 -19.68 -105.78 -62.97
C LYS A 541 -18.42 -105.34 -62.22
N GLU A 542 -17.24 -105.47 -62.83
CA GLU A 542 -16.00 -104.98 -62.21
C GLU A 542 -16.00 -103.43 -62.11
N SER A 543 -16.48 -102.76 -63.15
CA SER A 543 -16.61 -101.30 -63.20
C SER A 543 -17.64 -100.77 -62.19
N THR A 544 -18.80 -101.41 -62.02
CA THR A 544 -19.80 -101.01 -61.00
C THR A 544 -19.26 -101.16 -59.59
N LEU A 545 -18.43 -102.18 -59.31
CA LEU A 545 -17.74 -102.33 -58.02
C LEU A 545 -16.74 -101.20 -57.77
N LYS A 546 -15.97 -100.77 -58.79
CA LYS A 546 -15.06 -99.62 -58.68
C LYS A 546 -15.82 -98.33 -58.41
N VAL A 547 -16.94 -98.08 -59.11
CA VAL A 547 -17.77 -96.89 -58.88
C VAL A 547 -18.39 -96.91 -57.49
N ARG A 548 -18.86 -98.07 -57.00
CA ARG A 548 -19.38 -98.19 -55.63
C ARG A 548 -18.35 -97.77 -54.59
N LYS A 549 -17.10 -98.21 -54.73
CA LYS A 549 -16.01 -97.80 -53.82
C LYS A 549 -15.80 -96.28 -53.81
N ILE A 550 -15.84 -95.63 -54.98
CA ILE A 550 -15.76 -94.17 -55.08
C ILE A 550 -16.94 -93.49 -54.38
N LEU A 551 -18.16 -94.01 -54.52
CA LEU A 551 -19.34 -93.47 -53.85
C LEU A 551 -19.28 -93.61 -52.33
N GLU A 552 -18.80 -94.74 -51.82
CA GLU A 552 -18.56 -94.95 -50.38
C GLU A 552 -17.53 -93.94 -49.85
N GLU A 553 -16.44 -93.69 -50.60
CA GLU A 553 -15.45 -92.67 -50.27
C GLU A 553 -16.06 -91.26 -50.28
N ILE A 554 -16.88 -90.92 -51.28
CA ILE A 554 -17.59 -89.62 -51.35
C ILE A 554 -18.51 -89.45 -50.14
N GLN A 555 -19.35 -90.44 -49.83
CA GLN A 555 -20.27 -90.41 -48.69
C GLN A 555 -19.52 -90.20 -47.36
N SER A 556 -18.42 -90.93 -47.17
CA SER A 556 -17.54 -90.80 -46.01
C SER A 556 -16.93 -89.39 -45.89
N VAL A 557 -16.45 -88.82 -47.00
CA VAL A 557 -15.90 -87.46 -47.04
C VAL A 557 -17.00 -86.41 -46.76
N THR A 558 -18.18 -86.53 -47.37
CA THR A 558 -19.30 -85.60 -47.12
C THR A 558 -19.75 -85.62 -45.66
N ASN A 559 -19.83 -86.79 -45.02
CA ASN A 559 -20.23 -86.87 -43.61
C ASN A 559 -19.22 -86.18 -42.68
N ARG A 560 -17.91 -86.36 -42.94
CA ARG A 560 -16.87 -85.66 -42.18
C ARG A 560 -16.91 -84.14 -42.40
N LEU A 561 -17.20 -83.69 -43.62
CA LEU A 561 -17.33 -82.27 -43.94
C LEU A 561 -18.51 -81.61 -43.22
N VAL A 562 -19.65 -82.31 -43.08
CA VAL A 562 -20.80 -81.79 -42.31
C VAL A 562 -20.44 -81.60 -40.84
N LEU A 563 -19.84 -82.62 -40.21
CA LEU A 563 -19.40 -82.53 -38.80
C LEU A 563 -18.37 -81.41 -38.59
N ALA A 564 -17.44 -81.24 -39.54
CA ALA A 564 -16.48 -80.13 -39.50
C ALA A 564 -17.19 -78.77 -39.61
N SER A 565 -18.18 -78.64 -40.50
CA SER A 565 -18.95 -77.42 -40.67
C SER A 565 -19.77 -77.06 -39.43
N GLU A 566 -20.40 -78.04 -38.76
CA GLU A 566 -21.09 -77.81 -37.48
C GLU A 566 -20.11 -77.32 -36.40
N SER A 567 -18.93 -77.95 -36.31
CA SER A 567 -17.88 -77.50 -35.38
C SER A 567 -17.40 -76.07 -35.68
N GLU A 568 -17.27 -75.70 -36.96
CA GLU A 568 -16.90 -74.34 -37.37
C GLU A 568 -17.97 -73.31 -36.97
N THR A 569 -19.26 -73.59 -37.20
CA THR A 569 -20.35 -72.69 -36.80
C THR A 569 -20.37 -72.45 -35.29
N LYS A 570 -20.10 -73.49 -34.48
CA LYS A 570 -19.96 -73.37 -33.03
C LYS A 570 -18.77 -72.49 -32.64
N ALA A 571 -17.60 -72.72 -33.26
CA ALA A 571 -16.41 -71.92 -32.98
C ALA A 571 -16.59 -70.44 -33.36
N LEU A 572 -17.31 -70.15 -34.44
CA LEU A 572 -17.65 -68.78 -34.85
C LEU A 572 -18.60 -68.09 -33.87
N ALA A 573 -19.58 -68.82 -33.31
CA ALA A 573 -20.47 -68.27 -32.29
C ALA A 573 -19.70 -67.89 -31.02
N GLU A 574 -18.81 -68.77 -30.53
CA GLU A 574 -17.95 -68.48 -29.38
C GLU A 574 -17.00 -67.29 -29.65
N ALA A 575 -16.47 -67.18 -30.87
CA ALA A 575 -15.61 -66.06 -31.27
C ALA A 575 -16.37 -64.73 -31.34
N ALA A 576 -17.62 -64.75 -31.82
CA ALA A 576 -18.49 -63.57 -31.87
C ALA A 576 -18.88 -63.07 -30.47
N GLU A 577 -19.13 -63.98 -29.54
CA GLU A 577 -19.39 -63.64 -28.13
C GLU A 577 -18.18 -62.95 -27.50
N ARG A 578 -16.97 -63.50 -27.69
CA ARG A 578 -15.72 -62.87 -27.20
C ARG A 578 -15.46 -61.51 -27.84
N ALA A 579 -15.72 -61.37 -29.13
CA ALA A 579 -15.59 -60.09 -29.82
C ALA A 579 -16.58 -59.06 -29.26
N THR A 580 -17.83 -59.46 -28.98
CA THR A 580 -18.83 -58.59 -28.35
C THR A 580 -18.36 -58.12 -26.98
N SER A 581 -17.89 -59.03 -26.12
CA SER A 581 -17.35 -58.69 -24.80
C SER A 581 -16.13 -57.76 -24.88
N ALA A 582 -15.25 -57.93 -25.87
CA ALA A 582 -14.15 -57.01 -26.11
C ALA A 582 -14.64 -55.61 -26.51
N GLY A 583 -15.71 -55.52 -27.32
CA GLY A 583 -16.36 -54.26 -27.68
C GLY A 583 -16.94 -53.54 -26.47
N ASP A 584 -17.68 -54.27 -25.62
CA ASP A 584 -18.26 -53.71 -24.39
C ASP A 584 -17.18 -53.17 -23.43
N ASN A 585 -16.07 -53.89 -23.30
CA ASN A 585 -14.93 -53.43 -22.49
C ASN A 585 -14.29 -52.15 -23.06
N ILE A 586 -14.13 -52.04 -24.38
CA ILE A 586 -13.61 -50.82 -25.02
C ILE A 586 -14.58 -49.65 -24.78
N GLN A 587 -15.89 -49.89 -24.88
CA GLN A 587 -16.89 -48.86 -24.61
C GLN A 587 -16.89 -48.40 -23.15
N ALA A 588 -16.75 -49.31 -22.19
CA ALA A 588 -16.57 -48.96 -20.78
C ALA A 588 -15.28 -48.16 -20.54
N LEU A 589 -14.21 -48.47 -21.28
CA LEU A 589 -12.93 -47.75 -21.21
C LEU A 589 -13.07 -46.31 -21.72
N SER A 590 -13.85 -46.08 -22.78
CA SER A 590 -14.18 -44.72 -23.25
C SER A 590 -14.86 -43.87 -22.16
N ALA A 591 -15.83 -44.42 -21.43
CA ALA A 591 -16.49 -43.68 -20.35
C ALA A 591 -15.51 -43.29 -19.22
N LEU A 592 -14.57 -44.18 -18.87
CA LEU A 592 -13.52 -43.88 -17.89
C LEU A 592 -12.53 -42.80 -18.36
N LEU A 593 -12.30 -42.71 -19.68
CA LEU A 593 -11.43 -41.69 -20.26
C LEU A 593 -12.09 -40.31 -20.25
N ASP A 594 -13.40 -40.24 -20.47
CA ASP A 594 -14.17 -39.00 -20.30
C ASP A 594 -14.08 -38.51 -18.84
N ASP A 595 -14.33 -39.39 -17.87
CA ASP A 595 -14.20 -39.05 -16.43
C ASP A 595 -12.76 -38.58 -16.08
N ALA A 596 -11.74 -39.21 -16.66
CA ALA A 596 -10.35 -38.83 -16.45
C ALA A 596 -10.01 -37.46 -17.06
N SER A 597 -10.58 -37.15 -18.23
CA SER A 597 -10.46 -35.85 -18.89
C SER A 597 -11.11 -34.75 -18.05
N ASP A 598 -12.33 -34.98 -17.55
CA ASP A 598 -13.04 -34.03 -16.68
C ASP A 598 -12.30 -33.80 -15.36
N ALA A 599 -11.79 -34.86 -14.73
CA ALA A 599 -10.98 -34.74 -13.51
C ALA A 599 -9.70 -33.94 -13.77
N ALA A 600 -9.04 -34.14 -14.91
CA ALA A 600 -7.88 -33.36 -15.30
C ALA A 600 -8.21 -31.87 -15.47
N PHE A 601 -9.32 -31.53 -16.14
CA PHE A 601 -9.77 -30.13 -16.25
C PHE A 601 -10.01 -29.49 -14.88
N GLN A 602 -10.63 -30.21 -13.94
CA GLN A 602 -10.85 -29.73 -12.58
C GLN A 602 -9.54 -29.50 -11.80
N ILE A 603 -8.55 -30.39 -11.98
CA ILE A 603 -7.22 -30.23 -11.37
C ILE A 603 -6.53 -28.98 -11.94
N ALA A 604 -6.56 -28.80 -13.26
CA ALA A 604 -5.97 -27.62 -13.91
C ALA A 604 -6.62 -26.31 -13.43
N ALA A 605 -7.96 -26.28 -13.34
CA ALA A 605 -8.69 -25.13 -12.83
C ALA A 605 -8.34 -24.83 -11.35
N SER A 606 -8.27 -25.86 -10.51
CA SER A 606 -7.90 -25.73 -9.10
C SER A 606 -6.46 -25.23 -8.94
N ALA A 607 -5.54 -25.72 -9.75
CA ALA A 607 -4.14 -25.27 -9.79
C ALA A 607 -4.03 -23.80 -10.23
N ALA A 608 -4.79 -23.37 -11.24
CA ALA A 608 -4.84 -21.97 -11.65
C ALA A 608 -5.39 -21.06 -10.53
N GLN A 609 -6.43 -21.52 -9.82
CA GLN A 609 -6.98 -20.78 -8.67
C GLN A 609 -5.96 -20.70 -7.53
N GLN A 610 -5.24 -21.78 -7.22
CA GLN A 610 -4.14 -21.76 -6.25
C GLN A 610 -3.05 -20.76 -6.63
N ALA A 611 -2.61 -20.75 -7.90
CA ALA A 611 -1.62 -19.81 -8.38
C ALA A 611 -2.08 -18.34 -8.25
N SER A 612 -3.37 -18.08 -8.44
CA SER A 612 -3.94 -16.74 -8.20
C SER A 612 -3.98 -16.39 -6.71
N GLY A 613 -4.43 -17.31 -5.84
CA GLY A 613 -4.48 -17.09 -4.40
C GLY A 613 -3.10 -16.83 -3.79
N VAL A 614 -2.09 -17.56 -4.26
CA VAL A 614 -0.70 -17.43 -3.81
C VAL A 614 -0.08 -16.10 -4.23
N ARG A 615 -0.49 -15.53 -5.38
CA ARG A 615 -0.09 -14.15 -5.76
C ARG A 615 -0.54 -13.11 -4.73
N HIS A 616 -1.77 -13.20 -4.25
CA HIS A 616 -2.26 -12.30 -3.19
C HIS A 616 -1.50 -12.47 -1.87
N ILE A 617 -1.14 -13.71 -1.51
CA ILE A 617 -0.30 -13.96 -0.33
C ILE A 617 1.08 -13.34 -0.51
N SER A 618 1.68 -13.45 -1.70
CA SER A 618 2.98 -12.85 -2.02
C SER A 618 2.96 -11.33 -1.86
N GLU A 619 1.92 -10.66 -2.38
CA GLU A 619 1.72 -9.21 -2.22
C GLU A 619 1.56 -8.80 -0.75
N ALA A 620 0.74 -9.54 0.00
CA ALA A 620 0.58 -9.29 1.43
C ALA A 620 1.90 -9.45 2.20
N MET A 621 2.70 -10.46 1.88
CA MET A 621 4.00 -10.69 2.51
C MET A 621 5.01 -9.58 2.19
N ARG A 622 5.03 -9.07 0.95
CA ARG A 622 5.86 -7.90 0.58
C ARG A 622 5.47 -6.66 1.38
N ASN A 623 4.17 -6.39 1.51
CA ASN A 623 3.70 -5.26 2.32
C ASN A 623 4.09 -5.41 3.81
N ILE A 624 4.03 -6.64 4.34
CA ILE A 624 4.47 -6.90 5.72
C ILE A 624 5.99 -6.70 5.85
N ASP A 625 6.78 -7.16 4.88
CA ASP A 625 8.24 -6.96 4.90
C ASP A 625 8.59 -5.47 4.86
N ASP A 626 7.98 -4.69 3.96
CA ASP A 626 8.20 -3.25 3.85
C ASP A 626 7.89 -2.50 5.15
N VAL A 627 6.74 -2.79 5.76
CA VAL A 627 6.35 -2.20 7.06
C VAL A 627 7.33 -2.62 8.15
N THR A 628 7.78 -3.88 8.13
CA THR A 628 8.76 -4.40 9.11
C THR A 628 10.11 -3.70 8.95
N GLN A 629 10.60 -3.50 7.73
CA GLN A 629 11.85 -2.78 7.44
C GLN A 629 11.75 -1.31 7.85
N GLN A 630 10.63 -0.64 7.53
CA GLN A 630 10.39 0.74 7.94
C GLN A 630 10.34 0.87 9.47
N PHE A 631 9.71 -0.09 10.14
CA PHE A 631 9.64 -0.14 11.59
C PHE A 631 11.03 -0.35 12.22
N LEU A 632 11.84 -1.27 11.70
CA LEU A 632 13.22 -1.49 12.15
C LEU A 632 14.08 -0.22 11.96
N SER A 633 13.96 0.45 10.81
CA SER A 633 14.65 1.71 10.55
C SER A 633 14.25 2.82 11.52
N SER A 634 12.95 2.94 11.80
CA SER A 634 12.42 3.94 12.74
C SER A 634 12.86 3.67 14.18
N THR A 635 12.90 2.40 14.58
CA THR A 635 13.32 1.99 15.94
C THR A 635 14.81 2.24 16.16
N HIS A 636 15.63 2.15 15.12
CA HIS A 636 17.06 2.50 15.19
C HIS A 636 17.32 4.02 15.34
N GLN A 637 16.35 4.89 15.05
CA GLN A 637 16.49 6.34 15.19
C GLN A 637 16.13 6.87 16.59
N VAL A 638 15.45 6.06 17.40
CA VAL A 638 15.08 6.35 18.80
C VAL A 638 16.16 5.83 19.73
#